data_AF-A0A8H7ITX6-F1
#
_entry.id   AF-A0A8H7ITX6-F1
#
_cell.length_a   1.000
_cell.length_b   1.000
_cell.length_c   1.000
_cell.angle_alpha   90.00
_cell.angle_beta   90.00
_cell.angle_gamma   90.00
#
_symmetry.space_group_name_H-M   'P 1'
#
loop_
_entity.id
_entity.type
_entity.pdbx_description
1 polymer ?
#
loop_
_entity_poly.entity_id
_entity_poly.type
_entity_poly.pdbx_seq_one_letter_code
_entity_poly.pdbx_strand_id
1 'polypeptide(L)'
;MLLVCTLFFAVANLLRFAAAQRVFAHVIIGNNGAYSKDRWISDIRLAQAAGIDGFVLNMGTPWRGTIETQVSLAFQASNEVANEFKLLFAFDYEGGAQGAWPAADIKTALSAYIENYSYAKHPFTRFQNTGKAIVSTFEGSNNVGDWASIKSQFSSRGIYFIPEYTSRDPNWHRNYLSTIDGVFSWNMWPNGPNNMPTDPATDPDVAWKGVNGQYMMGVSPWFFTDLPQYGKRRLWRGDDLWHQRWEHVYDIKPQFVQIVTWNDFGESHYVGPIFDAGIPDAPEGSAKWYVNNMPHDGWRALLPHYIATYKNGGVEPAVTTEKLSYWYRLYPAAANPNGVVCNAPWQTTFSPATCLQDKIFFTALIKSLPAQISVQIGSNSPTTLQATKQGLNNFSQNVNGQTGAVMVKIIRNGATVIQGLGREIMSNPGSSPNNYNAFVGSA
;
A
#
# COMPACT_ATOMS: atom_id res chain seq x y z
N MET A 1 14.65 10.97 -57.60
CA MET A 1 13.77 9.92 -57.03
C MET A 1 14.51 9.17 -55.91
N LEU A 2 14.96 9.89 -54.88
CA LEU A 2 15.77 9.34 -53.78
C LEU A 2 15.69 10.26 -52.56
N LEU A 3 14.49 10.51 -52.03
CA LEU A 3 14.35 11.31 -50.79
C LEU A 3 13.06 11.03 -50.01
N VAL A 4 12.50 9.81 -50.12
CA VAL A 4 11.26 9.43 -49.41
C VAL A 4 11.43 8.18 -48.53
N CYS A 5 12.56 7.45 -48.61
CA CYS A 5 12.74 6.20 -47.86
C CYS A 5 13.40 6.35 -46.48
N THR A 6 13.92 7.52 -46.10
CA THR A 6 14.66 7.69 -44.83
C THR A 6 13.82 8.22 -43.67
N LEU A 7 12.59 8.71 -43.89
CA LEU A 7 11.73 9.19 -42.80
C LEU A 7 10.89 8.09 -42.13
N PHE A 8 10.73 6.93 -42.76
CA PHE A 8 9.95 5.82 -42.20
C PHE A 8 10.74 4.89 -41.27
N PHE A 9 12.08 4.98 -41.24
CA PHE A 9 12.92 4.18 -40.34
C PHE A 9 13.26 4.88 -39.01
N ALA A 10 12.95 6.18 -38.86
CA ALA A 10 13.21 6.92 -37.62
C ALA A 10 12.00 7.01 -36.67
N VAL A 11 10.77 6.74 -37.14
CA VAL A 11 9.55 6.77 -36.30
C VAL A 11 9.21 5.40 -35.69
N ALA A 12 9.83 4.31 -36.16
CA ALA A 12 9.59 2.96 -35.64
C ALA A 12 10.39 2.61 -34.36
N ASN A 13 11.34 3.45 -33.92
CA ASN A 13 12.14 3.23 -32.70
C ASN A 13 11.73 4.10 -31.51
N LEU A 14 10.59 4.78 -31.59
CA LEU A 14 9.95 5.48 -30.47
C LEU A 14 8.68 4.78 -29.96
N LEU A 15 8.51 3.48 -30.26
CA LEU A 15 7.82 2.60 -29.33
C LEU A 15 8.73 2.49 -28.10
N ARG A 16 8.67 3.51 -27.23
CA ARG A 16 9.06 3.35 -25.84
C ARG A 16 8.28 2.14 -25.37
N PHE A 17 8.99 1.03 -25.16
CA PHE A 17 8.48 -0.08 -24.39
C PHE A 17 8.11 0.51 -23.03
N ALA A 18 6.86 0.89 -22.86
CA ALA A 18 6.30 1.05 -21.54
C ALA A 18 6.42 -0.34 -20.93
N ALA A 19 7.36 -0.52 -20.00
CA ALA A 19 7.18 -1.56 -19.01
C ALA A 19 5.77 -1.30 -18.46
N ALA A 20 4.85 -2.24 -18.63
CA ALA A 20 3.46 -2.08 -18.21
C ALA A 20 3.39 -2.22 -16.68
N GLN A 21 4.03 -1.26 -16.02
CA GLN A 21 4.05 -1.04 -14.59
C GLN A 21 2.63 -0.80 -14.14
N ARG A 22 2.20 -1.57 -13.14
CA ARG A 22 0.88 -1.41 -12.54
C ARG A 22 0.99 -1.29 -11.03
N VAL A 23 0.09 -0.50 -10.47
CA VAL A 23 -0.05 -0.30 -9.04
C VAL A 23 -1.40 -0.88 -8.62
N PHE A 24 -1.38 -1.84 -7.72
CA PHE A 24 -2.58 -2.42 -7.13
C PHE A 24 -2.72 -1.98 -5.67
N ALA A 25 -3.94 -2.05 -5.13
CA ALA A 25 -4.17 -1.96 -3.68
C ALA A 25 -4.66 -3.29 -3.13
N HIS A 26 -4.11 -3.72 -2.00
CA HIS A 26 -4.53 -4.93 -1.30
C HIS A 26 -5.86 -4.68 -0.57
N VAL A 27 -6.87 -5.50 -0.85
CA VAL A 27 -8.21 -5.42 -0.25
C VAL A 27 -8.48 -6.70 0.52
N ILE A 28 -8.70 -6.58 1.83
CA ILE A 28 -9.11 -7.67 2.71
C ILE A 28 -10.61 -7.91 2.49
N ILE A 29 -10.97 -8.96 1.75
CA ILE A 29 -12.37 -9.26 1.40
C ILE A 29 -13.22 -9.56 2.63
N GLY A 30 -12.60 -10.09 3.70
CA GLY A 30 -13.28 -10.32 4.98
C GLY A 30 -13.89 -9.04 5.58
N ASN A 31 -13.30 -7.87 5.32
CA ASN A 31 -13.78 -6.58 5.83
C ASN A 31 -14.91 -5.99 4.97
N ASN A 32 -15.29 -6.65 3.88
CA ASN A 32 -16.30 -6.16 2.93
C ASN A 32 -17.66 -6.82 3.13
N GLY A 33 -17.93 -7.58 4.19
CA GLY A 33 -19.16 -8.38 4.32
C GLY A 33 -20.47 -7.60 4.10
N ALA A 34 -20.51 -6.32 4.49
CA ALA A 34 -21.64 -5.42 4.30
C ALA A 34 -21.53 -4.47 3.08
N TYR A 35 -20.56 -4.68 2.17
CA TYR A 35 -20.44 -3.87 0.96
C TYR A 35 -21.59 -4.14 -0.01
N SER A 36 -22.15 -3.07 -0.54
CA SER A 36 -22.99 -3.09 -1.74
C SER A 36 -22.14 -2.96 -3.01
N LYS A 37 -22.71 -3.27 -4.17
CA LYS A 37 -22.08 -2.98 -5.47
C LYS A 37 -21.73 -1.50 -5.62
N ASP A 38 -22.61 -0.58 -5.19
CA ASP A 38 -22.37 0.86 -5.27
C ASP A 38 -21.19 1.30 -4.40
N ARG A 39 -21.00 0.65 -3.25
CA ARG A 39 -19.81 0.90 -2.43
C ARG A 39 -18.54 0.43 -3.13
N TRP A 40 -18.55 -0.75 -3.75
CA TRP A 40 -17.44 -1.19 -4.60
C TRP A 40 -17.15 -0.21 -5.74
N ILE A 41 -18.18 0.30 -6.42
CA ILE A 41 -18.05 1.32 -7.47
C ILE A 41 -17.38 2.58 -6.92
N SER A 42 -17.82 3.07 -5.75
CA SER A 42 -17.23 4.24 -5.10
C SER A 42 -15.74 4.04 -4.81
N ASP A 43 -15.38 2.89 -4.23
CA ASP A 43 -13.99 2.59 -3.87
C ASP A 43 -13.10 2.42 -5.10
N ILE A 44 -13.59 1.76 -6.16
CA ILE A 44 -12.87 1.65 -7.44
C ILE A 44 -12.61 3.03 -8.04
N ARG A 45 -13.62 3.92 -8.06
CA ARG A 45 -13.45 5.29 -8.58
C ARG A 45 -12.43 6.10 -7.77
N LEU A 46 -12.45 5.97 -6.44
CA LEU A 46 -11.45 6.61 -5.59
C LEU A 46 -10.03 6.07 -5.84
N ALA A 47 -9.90 4.75 -6.05
CA ALA A 47 -8.61 4.14 -6.38
C ALA A 47 -8.10 4.61 -7.74
N GLN A 48 -8.96 4.64 -8.77
CA GLN A 48 -8.63 5.19 -10.08
C GLN A 48 -8.21 6.66 -10.00
N ALA A 49 -8.92 7.49 -9.23
CA ALA A 49 -8.57 8.89 -9.02
C ALA A 49 -7.21 9.06 -8.31
N ALA A 50 -6.79 8.08 -7.50
CA ALA A 50 -5.48 8.02 -6.89
C ALA A 50 -4.38 7.49 -7.85
N GLY A 51 -4.72 7.04 -9.06
CA GLY A 51 -3.80 6.45 -10.04
C GLY A 51 -3.58 4.94 -9.90
N ILE A 52 -4.33 4.28 -9.01
CA ILE A 52 -4.26 2.83 -8.78
C ILE A 52 -4.97 2.10 -9.92
N ASP A 53 -4.33 1.07 -10.46
CA ASP A 53 -4.79 0.31 -11.63
C ASP A 53 -5.71 -0.86 -11.28
N GLY A 54 -5.74 -1.27 -10.01
CA GLY A 54 -6.55 -2.42 -9.61
C GLY A 54 -6.53 -2.77 -8.14
N PHE A 55 -7.31 -3.78 -7.79
CA PHE A 55 -7.30 -4.38 -6.46
C PHE A 55 -6.78 -5.81 -6.47
N VAL A 56 -5.96 -6.12 -5.48
CA VAL A 56 -5.63 -7.50 -5.09
C VAL A 56 -6.64 -7.92 -4.03
N LEU A 57 -7.54 -8.83 -4.40
CA LEU A 57 -8.58 -9.34 -3.52
C LEU A 57 -7.96 -10.45 -2.64
N ASN A 58 -7.55 -10.08 -1.43
CA ASN A 58 -7.09 -11.03 -0.42
C ASN A 58 -8.29 -11.71 0.22
N MET A 59 -8.29 -13.04 0.18
CA MET A 59 -9.41 -13.87 0.58
C MET A 59 -8.94 -14.94 1.55
N GLY A 60 -9.46 -14.91 2.77
CA GLY A 60 -9.40 -16.06 3.68
C GLY A 60 -10.42 -17.13 3.32
N THR A 61 -10.24 -18.35 3.84
CA THR A 61 -11.18 -19.45 3.67
C THR A 61 -12.47 -19.28 4.49
N PRO A 62 -13.57 -19.96 4.12
CA PRO A 62 -13.79 -20.70 2.86
C PRO A 62 -14.14 -19.78 1.68
N TRP A 63 -14.06 -20.31 0.45
CA TRP A 63 -14.53 -19.61 -0.75
C TRP A 63 -16.00 -19.18 -0.66
N ARG A 64 -16.86 -20.09 -0.17
CA ARG A 64 -18.31 -19.91 -0.17
C ARG A 64 -18.79 -18.82 0.79
N GLY A 65 -20.04 -18.40 0.61
CA GLY A 65 -20.71 -17.45 1.51
C GLY A 65 -20.27 -16.01 1.24
N THR A 66 -19.81 -15.33 2.28
CA THR A 66 -19.47 -13.89 2.21
C THR A 66 -18.33 -13.60 1.24
N ILE A 67 -17.30 -14.46 1.18
CA ILE A 67 -16.15 -14.27 0.29
C ILE A 67 -16.61 -14.31 -1.19
N GLU A 68 -17.28 -15.40 -1.61
CA GLU A 68 -17.84 -15.53 -2.96
C GLU A 68 -18.79 -14.38 -3.33
N THR A 69 -19.65 -13.97 -2.39
CA THR A 69 -20.58 -12.86 -2.60
C THR A 69 -19.84 -11.55 -2.88
N GLN A 70 -18.87 -11.20 -2.03
CA GLN A 70 -18.14 -9.94 -2.16
C GLN A 70 -17.22 -9.91 -3.38
N VAL A 71 -16.60 -11.05 -3.73
CA VAL A 71 -15.86 -11.18 -4.99
C VAL A 71 -16.78 -10.97 -6.19
N SER A 72 -17.98 -11.55 -6.18
CA SER A 72 -18.96 -11.33 -7.25
C SER A 72 -19.33 -9.86 -7.41
N LEU A 73 -19.63 -9.17 -6.30
CA LEU A 73 -19.95 -7.75 -6.32
C LEU A 73 -18.78 -6.89 -6.79
N ALA A 74 -17.55 -7.21 -6.39
CA ALA A 74 -16.35 -6.51 -6.85
C ALA A 74 -16.17 -6.63 -8.36
N PHE A 75 -16.32 -7.83 -8.94
CA PHE A 75 -16.23 -8.03 -10.40
C PHE A 75 -17.37 -7.36 -11.15
N GLN A 76 -18.60 -7.39 -10.63
CA GLN A 76 -19.74 -6.68 -11.22
C GLN A 76 -19.49 -5.17 -11.23
N ALA A 77 -19.08 -4.60 -10.09
CA ALA A 77 -18.74 -3.18 -9.97
C ALA A 77 -17.60 -2.79 -10.91
N SER A 78 -16.52 -3.59 -10.96
CA SER A 78 -15.40 -3.34 -11.86
C SER A 78 -15.83 -3.39 -13.32
N ASN A 79 -16.60 -4.40 -13.75
CA ASN A 79 -17.10 -4.48 -15.13
C ASN A 79 -18.01 -3.28 -15.50
N GLU A 80 -18.69 -2.68 -14.54
CA GLU A 80 -19.56 -1.52 -14.76
C GLU A 80 -18.78 -0.21 -14.93
N VAL A 81 -17.66 -0.04 -14.24
CA VAL A 81 -16.91 1.23 -14.21
C VAL A 81 -15.56 1.19 -14.92
N ALA A 82 -15.02 0.02 -15.20
CA ALA A 82 -13.66 -0.13 -15.69
C ALA A 82 -13.59 0.04 -17.21
N ASN A 83 -12.92 1.10 -17.67
CA ASN A 83 -12.20 1.04 -18.94
C ASN A 83 -10.89 0.25 -18.80
N GLU A 84 -10.23 0.30 -17.63
CA GLU A 84 -8.93 -0.39 -17.43
C GLU A 84 -8.69 -0.95 -16.00
N PHE A 85 -9.53 -0.65 -15.00
CA PHE A 85 -9.30 -1.12 -13.62
C PHE A 85 -9.42 -2.65 -13.52
N LYS A 86 -8.45 -3.31 -12.89
CA LYS A 86 -8.39 -4.78 -12.81
C LYS A 86 -8.47 -5.32 -11.39
N LEU A 87 -8.88 -6.58 -11.28
CA LEU A 87 -8.95 -7.34 -10.04
C LEU A 87 -8.11 -8.60 -10.19
N LEU A 88 -7.38 -8.99 -9.15
CA LEU A 88 -6.67 -10.28 -9.12
C LEU A 88 -6.85 -10.94 -7.76
N PHE A 89 -6.69 -12.25 -7.71
CA PHE A 89 -6.84 -13.01 -6.47
C PHE A 89 -5.53 -13.14 -5.72
N ALA A 90 -5.60 -12.89 -4.41
CA ALA A 90 -4.63 -13.34 -3.42
C ALA A 90 -5.32 -14.30 -2.47
N PHE A 91 -4.91 -15.56 -2.48
CA PHE A 91 -5.44 -16.57 -1.55
C PHE A 91 -4.66 -16.50 -0.24
N ASP A 92 -5.33 -16.09 0.83
CA ASP A 92 -4.73 -15.98 2.16
C ASP A 92 -4.72 -17.33 2.86
N TYR A 93 -3.55 -17.94 2.96
CA TYR A 93 -3.38 -19.27 3.55
C TYR A 93 -3.36 -19.27 5.08
N GLU A 94 -3.17 -18.11 5.70
CA GLU A 94 -3.13 -17.94 7.16
C GLU A 94 -4.40 -17.29 7.70
N GLY A 95 -5.25 -16.78 6.80
CA GLY A 95 -6.53 -16.14 7.09
C GLY A 95 -7.74 -17.04 6.90
N GLY A 96 -8.89 -16.55 7.38
CA GLY A 96 -10.18 -17.25 7.26
C GLY A 96 -10.45 -18.27 8.37
N ALA A 97 -11.58 -18.97 8.25
CA ALA A 97 -12.10 -19.85 9.30
C ALA A 97 -11.69 -21.32 9.15
N GLN A 98 -11.13 -21.73 8.00
CA GLN A 98 -10.80 -23.13 7.69
C GLN A 98 -9.30 -23.36 7.44
N GLY A 99 -8.46 -22.38 7.79
CA GLY A 99 -7.02 -22.43 7.58
C GLY A 99 -6.63 -22.38 6.11
N ALA A 100 -5.55 -23.09 5.76
CA ALA A 100 -4.97 -23.14 4.43
C ALA A 100 -5.97 -23.46 3.32
N TRP A 101 -5.86 -22.77 2.19
CA TRP A 101 -6.74 -22.95 1.04
C TRP A 101 -6.61 -24.35 0.41
N PRO A 102 -7.71 -25.11 0.28
CA PRO A 102 -7.73 -26.32 -0.51
C PRO A 102 -7.52 -26.01 -2.00
N ALA A 103 -6.65 -26.76 -2.68
CA ALA A 103 -6.38 -26.58 -4.12
C ALA A 103 -7.66 -26.64 -4.98
N ALA A 104 -8.64 -27.46 -4.59
CA ALA A 104 -9.93 -27.59 -5.27
C ALA A 104 -10.78 -26.30 -5.20
N ASP A 105 -10.73 -25.59 -4.07
CA ASP A 105 -11.47 -24.34 -3.89
C ASP A 105 -10.80 -23.20 -4.66
N ILE A 106 -9.47 -23.16 -4.68
CA ILE A 106 -8.70 -22.23 -5.54
C ILE A 106 -9.10 -22.42 -7.01
N LYS A 107 -9.14 -23.68 -7.48
CA LYS A 107 -9.57 -24.02 -8.84
C LYS A 107 -11.02 -23.60 -9.11
N THR A 108 -11.90 -23.74 -8.13
CA THR A 108 -13.30 -23.30 -8.23
C THR A 108 -13.40 -21.79 -8.39
N ALA A 109 -12.74 -21.03 -7.50
CA ALA A 109 -12.70 -19.57 -7.55
C ALA A 109 -12.11 -19.05 -8.87
N LEU A 110 -10.97 -19.59 -9.30
CA LEU A 110 -10.34 -19.23 -10.57
C LEU A 110 -11.24 -19.55 -11.77
N SER A 111 -11.88 -20.73 -11.79
CA SER A 111 -12.78 -21.10 -12.91
C SER A 111 -13.94 -20.13 -13.08
N ALA A 112 -14.41 -19.49 -12.00
CA ALA A 112 -15.49 -18.52 -12.05
C ALA A 112 -15.09 -17.16 -12.64
N TYR A 113 -13.83 -16.72 -12.50
CA TYR A 113 -13.44 -15.34 -12.79
C TYR A 113 -12.21 -15.15 -13.68
N ILE A 114 -11.38 -16.17 -13.91
CA ILE A 114 -10.10 -16.02 -14.64
C ILE A 114 -10.26 -15.47 -16.07
N GLU A 115 -11.44 -15.68 -16.66
CA GLU A 115 -11.81 -15.17 -17.99
C GLU A 115 -12.52 -13.82 -17.98
N ASN A 116 -12.89 -13.33 -16.79
CA ASN A 116 -13.58 -12.08 -16.66
C ASN A 116 -12.73 -10.93 -17.23
N TYR A 117 -13.36 -9.99 -17.94
CA TYR A 117 -12.68 -8.84 -18.54
C TYR A 117 -11.89 -8.02 -17.51
N SER A 118 -12.42 -7.89 -16.30
CA SER A 118 -11.76 -7.19 -15.21
C SER A 118 -10.67 -8.00 -14.51
N TYR A 119 -10.45 -9.28 -14.85
CA TYR A 119 -9.37 -10.05 -14.25
C TYR A 119 -8.00 -9.55 -14.75
N ALA A 120 -7.08 -9.28 -13.82
CA ALA A 120 -5.77 -8.76 -14.16
C ALA A 120 -4.93 -9.84 -14.87
N LYS A 121 -4.49 -9.51 -16.08
CA LYS A 121 -3.61 -10.35 -16.88
C LYS A 121 -2.24 -9.71 -16.97
N HIS A 122 -1.18 -10.51 -16.88
CA HIS A 122 0.19 -10.04 -17.07
C HIS A 122 0.28 -9.37 -18.45
N PRO A 123 0.91 -8.19 -18.57
CA PRO A 123 0.99 -7.47 -19.83
C PRO A 123 1.86 -8.22 -20.84
N PHE A 124 1.47 -8.19 -22.11
CA PHE A 124 2.26 -8.76 -23.20
C PHE A 124 3.55 -7.98 -23.38
N THR A 125 4.70 -8.63 -23.18
CA THR A 125 6.01 -8.08 -23.55
C THR A 125 6.62 -8.90 -24.68
N ARG A 126 7.41 -8.25 -25.55
CA ARG A 126 8.07 -8.92 -26.67
C ARG A 126 8.96 -10.05 -26.13
N PHE A 127 8.82 -11.26 -26.67
CA PHE A 127 9.51 -12.51 -26.25
C PHE A 127 9.03 -13.16 -24.95
N GLN A 128 7.99 -12.64 -24.28
CA GLN A 128 7.30 -13.32 -23.17
C GLN A 128 5.83 -13.51 -23.54
N ASN A 129 5.40 -14.74 -23.81
CA ASN A 129 3.98 -15.07 -23.99
C ASN A 129 3.20 -14.67 -22.72
N THR A 130 2.57 -13.50 -22.67
CA THR A 130 1.92 -13.06 -21.43
C THR A 130 0.63 -12.28 -21.68
N GLY A 131 -0.47 -13.03 -21.65
CA GLY A 131 -1.83 -12.62 -21.28
C GLY A 131 -2.38 -13.52 -20.16
N LYS A 132 -1.46 -14.12 -19.38
CA LYS A 132 -1.74 -15.05 -18.29
C LYS A 132 -2.41 -14.32 -17.14
N ALA A 133 -3.33 -14.99 -16.44
CA ALA A 133 -3.97 -14.44 -15.24
C ALA A 133 -2.95 -14.29 -14.10
N ILE A 134 -2.86 -13.10 -13.50
CA ILE A 134 -1.99 -12.88 -12.34
C ILE A 134 -2.69 -13.44 -11.10
N VAL A 135 -1.99 -14.29 -10.34
CA VAL A 135 -2.50 -14.85 -9.10
C VAL A 135 -1.42 -14.73 -8.03
N SER A 136 -1.83 -14.40 -6.80
CA SER A 136 -0.96 -14.26 -5.65
C SER A 136 -1.49 -15.04 -4.44
N THR A 137 -0.79 -14.96 -3.33
CA THR A 137 -1.17 -15.52 -2.03
C THR A 137 -0.83 -14.52 -0.92
N PHE A 138 -1.29 -14.78 0.29
CA PHE A 138 -0.60 -14.36 1.51
C PHE A 138 -0.17 -15.63 2.23
N GLU A 139 1.14 -15.78 2.42
CA GLU A 139 1.78 -17.01 2.86
C GLU A 139 1.30 -18.27 2.08
N GLY A 140 1.50 -19.46 2.65
CA GLY A 140 1.15 -20.75 2.00
C GLY A 140 2.34 -21.49 1.39
N SER A 141 3.57 -21.20 1.83
CA SER A 141 4.79 -21.84 1.31
C SER A 141 4.80 -23.36 1.45
N ASN A 142 4.13 -23.90 2.47
CA ASN A 142 3.95 -25.35 2.66
C ASN A 142 3.03 -26.00 1.61
N ASN A 143 2.25 -25.19 0.88
CA ASN A 143 1.31 -25.63 -0.16
C ASN A 143 1.82 -25.35 -1.58
N VAL A 144 3.09 -24.97 -1.74
CA VAL A 144 3.68 -24.68 -3.06
C VAL A 144 3.53 -25.84 -4.05
N GLY A 145 3.48 -27.08 -3.57
CA GLY A 145 3.28 -28.29 -4.39
C GLY A 145 1.92 -28.36 -5.09
N ASP A 146 0.89 -27.69 -4.56
CA ASP A 146 -0.46 -27.70 -5.14
C ASP A 146 -0.51 -26.96 -6.49
N TRP A 147 0.37 -25.97 -6.67
CA TRP A 147 0.33 -25.03 -7.80
C TRP A 147 0.64 -25.68 -9.15
N ALA A 148 1.38 -26.80 -9.18
CA ALA A 148 1.57 -27.55 -10.43
C ALA A 148 0.22 -28.06 -10.97
N SER A 149 -0.63 -28.62 -10.10
CA SER A 149 -1.96 -29.10 -10.46
C SER A 149 -2.92 -27.96 -10.80
N ILE A 150 -2.86 -26.86 -10.06
CA ILE A 150 -3.67 -25.65 -10.33
C ILE A 150 -3.30 -25.07 -11.70
N LYS A 151 -2.00 -24.82 -11.98
CA LYS A 151 -1.54 -24.27 -13.27
C LYS A 151 -1.90 -25.19 -14.45
N SER A 152 -1.83 -26.51 -14.27
CA SER A 152 -2.19 -27.48 -15.31
C SER A 152 -3.65 -27.34 -15.77
N GLN A 153 -4.59 -27.18 -14.83
CA GLN A 153 -6.01 -26.99 -15.15
C GLN A 153 -6.28 -25.75 -16.00
N PHE A 154 -5.49 -24.68 -15.83
CA PHE A 154 -5.63 -23.43 -16.56
C PHE A 154 -4.59 -23.26 -17.69
N SER A 155 -3.95 -24.34 -18.14
CA SER A 155 -2.82 -24.33 -19.08
C SER A 155 -3.08 -23.55 -20.39
N SER A 156 -4.32 -23.57 -20.88
CA SER A 156 -4.70 -22.84 -22.11
C SER A 156 -4.72 -21.32 -21.96
N ARG A 157 -4.79 -20.79 -20.73
CA ARG A 157 -4.81 -19.34 -20.41
C ARG A 157 -3.50 -18.94 -19.75
N GLY A 158 -2.98 -19.86 -18.94
CA GLY A 158 -1.82 -19.72 -18.09
C GLY A 158 -2.12 -18.89 -16.85
N ILE A 159 -1.45 -19.26 -15.76
CA ILE A 159 -1.36 -18.47 -14.53
C ILE A 159 0.06 -17.90 -14.47
N TYR A 160 0.14 -16.62 -14.15
CA TYR A 160 1.35 -15.93 -13.79
C TYR A 160 1.37 -15.81 -12.26
N PHE A 161 2.07 -16.73 -11.60
CA PHE A 161 1.99 -16.89 -10.16
C PHE A 161 3.06 -16.07 -9.43
N ILE A 162 2.64 -15.11 -8.62
CA ILE A 162 3.50 -14.21 -7.83
C ILE A 162 3.13 -14.39 -6.34
N PRO A 163 3.58 -15.45 -5.67
CA PRO A 163 3.26 -15.66 -4.27
C PRO A 163 3.94 -14.62 -3.37
N GLU A 164 3.28 -14.38 -2.25
CA GLU A 164 3.86 -13.79 -1.05
C GLU A 164 4.20 -14.94 -0.11
N TYR A 165 5.49 -15.21 0.11
CA TYR A 165 5.97 -16.22 1.06
C TYR A 165 7.10 -15.64 1.91
N THR A 166 6.88 -14.49 2.55
CA THR A 166 7.93 -13.76 3.28
C THR A 166 8.40 -14.50 4.54
N SER A 167 7.65 -15.52 5.01
CA SER A 167 8.14 -16.53 5.95
C SER A 167 9.36 -17.32 5.44
N ARG A 168 9.65 -17.26 4.13
CA ARG A 168 10.81 -17.84 3.46
C ARG A 168 11.69 -16.74 2.89
N ASP A 169 12.99 -17.01 2.77
CA ASP A 169 13.95 -16.05 2.21
C ASP A 169 13.99 -16.11 0.66
N PRO A 170 14.63 -15.13 -0.01
CA PRO A 170 14.79 -15.14 -1.47
C PRO A 170 15.48 -16.39 -2.04
N ASN A 171 16.40 -17.04 -1.31
CA ASN A 171 17.08 -18.25 -1.80
C ASN A 171 16.15 -19.46 -1.82
N TRP A 172 15.25 -19.58 -0.84
CA TRP A 172 14.22 -20.62 -0.85
C TRP A 172 13.38 -20.54 -2.13
N HIS A 173 12.98 -19.33 -2.55
CA HIS A 173 12.19 -19.11 -3.77
C HIS A 173 12.90 -19.55 -5.05
N ARG A 174 14.24 -19.47 -5.10
CA ARG A 174 15.03 -19.93 -6.26
C ARG A 174 14.88 -21.44 -6.53
N ASN A 175 14.49 -22.22 -5.52
CA ASN A 175 14.22 -23.66 -5.69
C ASN A 175 12.88 -23.96 -6.38
N TYR A 176 12.01 -22.95 -6.54
CA TYR A 176 10.64 -23.11 -7.06
C TYR A 176 10.38 -22.33 -8.36
N LEU A 177 11.42 -21.95 -9.09
CA LEU A 177 11.30 -21.18 -10.35
C LEU A 177 10.54 -21.91 -11.47
N SER A 178 10.32 -23.21 -11.37
CA SER A 178 9.43 -23.96 -12.27
C SER A 178 7.94 -23.77 -11.92
N THR A 179 7.63 -23.37 -10.68
CA THR A 179 6.28 -23.18 -10.16
C THR A 179 5.88 -21.71 -10.13
N ILE A 180 6.76 -20.83 -9.65
CA ILE A 180 6.50 -19.38 -9.50
C ILE A 180 6.99 -18.61 -10.72
N ASP A 181 6.24 -17.59 -11.12
CA ASP A 181 6.60 -16.68 -12.22
C ASP A 181 7.22 -15.37 -11.70
N GLY A 182 6.95 -15.00 -10.44
CA GLY A 182 7.57 -13.86 -9.74
C GLY A 182 7.48 -14.01 -8.23
N VAL A 183 7.86 -12.97 -7.49
CA VAL A 183 7.76 -12.93 -6.02
C VAL A 183 7.12 -11.63 -5.54
N PHE A 184 6.45 -11.69 -4.38
CA PHE A 184 5.95 -10.55 -3.63
C PHE A 184 6.50 -10.64 -2.19
N SER A 185 6.89 -9.50 -1.60
CA SER A 185 7.40 -9.43 -0.23
C SER A 185 6.47 -8.58 0.65
N TRP A 186 6.18 -9.09 1.84
CA TRP A 186 5.46 -8.41 2.92
C TRP A 186 6.39 -7.63 3.88
N ASN A 187 7.70 -7.64 3.63
CA ASN A 187 8.69 -6.90 4.42
C ASN A 187 8.70 -5.39 4.08
N MET A 188 7.62 -4.69 4.41
CA MET A 188 7.40 -3.29 4.00
C MET A 188 7.87 -2.27 5.05
N TRP A 189 8.03 -2.69 6.29
CA TRP A 189 8.36 -1.84 7.43
C TRP A 189 9.76 -2.10 7.96
N PRO A 190 10.43 -1.09 8.53
CA PRO A 190 11.78 -1.24 9.07
C PRO A 190 11.77 -2.04 10.37
N ASN A 191 12.91 -2.65 10.67
CA ASN A 191 13.11 -3.36 11.92
C ASN A 191 13.48 -2.38 13.06
N GLY A 192 12.63 -2.29 14.07
CA GLY A 192 12.88 -1.55 15.30
C GLY A 192 12.91 -0.03 15.09
N PRO A 193 13.77 0.71 15.82
CA PRO A 193 13.84 2.17 15.74
C PRO A 193 14.55 2.67 14.47
N ASN A 194 14.90 1.79 13.53
CA ASN A 194 15.67 2.15 12.35
C ASN A 194 14.77 2.74 11.24
N ASN A 195 15.37 3.52 10.34
CA ASN A 195 14.71 3.86 9.08
C ASN A 195 14.77 2.65 8.12
N MET A 196 13.94 2.65 7.08
CA MET A 196 14.20 1.76 5.95
C MET A 196 15.55 2.13 5.31
N PRO A 197 16.37 1.14 4.88
CA PRO A 197 17.64 1.43 4.23
C PRO A 197 17.43 2.24 2.95
N THR A 198 17.97 3.45 2.88
CA THR A 198 17.85 4.33 1.71
C THR A 198 18.95 4.11 0.67
N ASP A 199 20.01 3.37 1.00
CA ASP A 199 21.00 2.92 0.02
C ASP A 199 20.42 1.73 -0.75
N PRO A 200 20.20 1.86 -2.08
CA PRO A 200 19.66 0.78 -2.90
C PRO A 200 20.49 -0.51 -2.81
N ALA A 201 21.79 -0.45 -2.55
CA ALA A 201 22.63 -1.65 -2.39
C ALA A 201 22.29 -2.48 -1.14
N THR A 202 21.63 -1.85 -0.15
CA THR A 202 21.23 -2.47 1.11
C THR A 202 19.71 -2.60 1.27
N ASP A 203 18.95 -2.15 0.28
CA ASP A 203 17.50 -2.29 0.28
C ASP A 203 17.12 -3.79 0.19
N PRO A 204 16.34 -4.34 1.15
CA PRO A 204 15.91 -5.74 1.12
C PRO A 204 15.18 -6.12 -0.17
N ASP A 205 14.51 -5.17 -0.84
CA ASP A 205 13.78 -5.39 -2.10
C ASP A 205 14.71 -5.77 -3.26
N VAL A 206 16.01 -5.42 -3.22
CA VAL A 206 16.98 -5.86 -4.24
C VAL A 206 17.15 -7.37 -4.24
N ALA A 207 17.21 -7.99 -3.05
CA ALA A 207 17.34 -9.45 -2.94
C ALA A 207 16.09 -10.15 -3.48
N TRP A 208 14.90 -9.62 -3.18
CA TRP A 208 13.62 -10.12 -3.70
C TRP A 208 13.53 -10.00 -5.22
N LYS A 209 13.82 -8.83 -5.76
CA LYS A 209 13.87 -8.63 -7.22
C LYS A 209 14.92 -9.53 -7.87
N GLY A 210 16.03 -9.80 -7.18
CA GLY A 210 17.10 -10.68 -7.65
C GLY A 210 16.72 -12.16 -7.76
N VAL A 211 15.55 -12.61 -7.27
CA VAL A 211 15.11 -14.02 -7.39
C VAL A 211 15.01 -14.43 -8.86
N ASN A 212 14.24 -13.69 -9.66
CA ASN A 212 14.08 -13.92 -11.10
C ASN A 212 13.79 -12.64 -11.91
N GLY A 213 13.90 -11.46 -11.31
CA GLY A 213 13.60 -10.16 -11.93
C GLY A 213 12.12 -9.77 -11.97
N GLN A 214 11.20 -10.70 -11.67
CA GLN A 214 9.76 -10.47 -11.66
C GLN A 214 9.29 -10.24 -10.22
N TYR A 215 9.09 -8.96 -9.87
CA TYR A 215 8.84 -8.55 -8.50
C TYR A 215 7.64 -7.62 -8.39
N MET A 216 6.74 -7.95 -7.47
CA MET A 216 5.72 -7.06 -6.97
C MET A 216 6.20 -6.50 -5.63
N MET A 217 6.43 -5.19 -5.55
CA MET A 217 6.96 -4.55 -4.35
C MET A 217 5.81 -4.07 -3.46
N GLY A 218 5.88 -4.43 -2.18
CA GLY A 218 4.96 -3.93 -1.16
C GLY A 218 5.30 -2.53 -0.68
N VAL A 219 4.29 -1.66 -0.60
CA VAL A 219 4.40 -0.30 -0.06
C VAL A 219 3.26 -0.04 0.92
N SER A 220 3.60 0.33 2.16
CA SER A 220 2.64 0.57 3.24
C SER A 220 3.02 1.82 4.04
N PRO A 221 2.06 2.67 4.44
CA PRO A 221 2.37 3.92 5.14
C PRO A 221 2.65 3.73 6.64
N TRP A 222 1.97 2.79 7.29
CA TRP A 222 1.91 2.69 8.75
C TRP A 222 1.66 1.24 9.17
N PHE A 223 1.76 0.91 10.47
CA PHE A 223 1.22 -0.34 11.01
C PHE A 223 1.00 -0.18 12.51
N PHE A 224 -0.22 -0.44 12.97
CA PHE A 224 -0.53 -0.59 14.38
C PHE A 224 -1.76 -1.47 14.56
N THR A 225 -1.68 -2.41 15.49
CA THR A 225 -2.80 -3.27 15.85
C THR A 225 -2.80 -3.56 17.35
N ASP A 226 -3.99 -3.57 17.94
CA ASP A 226 -4.29 -4.12 19.26
C ASP A 226 -5.56 -4.98 19.14
N LEU A 227 -5.35 -6.20 18.65
CA LEU A 227 -6.35 -7.24 18.47
C LEU A 227 -5.89 -8.51 19.20
N PRO A 228 -6.03 -8.54 20.54
CA PRO A 228 -5.55 -9.66 21.36
C PRO A 228 -6.22 -10.99 21.01
N GLN A 229 -7.43 -10.98 20.46
CA GLN A 229 -8.12 -12.19 19.98
C GLN A 229 -7.38 -12.90 18.83
N TYR A 230 -6.50 -12.18 18.12
CA TYR A 230 -5.64 -12.73 17.08
C TYR A 230 -4.17 -12.85 17.53
N GLY A 231 -3.89 -12.66 18.83
CA GLY A 231 -2.52 -12.62 19.36
C GLY A 231 -1.71 -11.43 18.84
N LYS A 232 -2.38 -10.37 18.36
CA LYS A 232 -1.74 -9.21 17.74
C LYS A 232 -1.82 -8.00 18.66
N ARG A 233 -0.66 -7.58 19.18
CA ARG A 233 -0.52 -6.30 19.87
C ARG A 233 0.86 -5.71 19.56
N ARG A 234 0.96 -5.04 18.41
CA ARG A 234 2.24 -4.60 17.87
C ARG A 234 2.13 -3.42 16.92
N LEU A 235 3.27 -2.80 16.67
CA LEU A 235 3.44 -1.78 15.65
C LEU A 235 4.77 -1.98 14.91
N TRP A 236 4.89 -1.34 13.76
CA TRP A 236 6.18 -1.04 13.17
C TRP A 236 6.32 0.47 12.97
N ARG A 237 7.55 0.94 12.81
CA ARG A 237 7.83 2.36 12.63
C ARG A 237 7.34 2.84 11.26
N GLY A 238 6.30 3.67 11.25
CA GLY A 238 5.71 4.25 10.03
C GLY A 238 6.16 5.69 9.71
N ASP A 239 6.76 6.39 10.67
CA ASP A 239 7.32 7.76 10.61
C ASP A 239 7.43 8.41 9.20
N ASP A 240 8.61 8.38 8.55
CA ASP A 240 8.82 8.90 7.19
C ASP A 240 8.54 7.86 6.09
N LEU A 241 8.02 6.68 6.48
CA LEU A 241 8.03 5.48 5.67
C LEU A 241 7.27 5.65 4.35
N TRP A 242 6.12 6.32 4.39
CA TRP A 242 5.27 6.47 3.21
C TRP A 242 6.01 7.15 2.05
N HIS A 243 6.69 8.26 2.31
CA HIS A 243 7.49 8.94 1.29
C HIS A 243 8.69 8.09 0.86
N GLN A 244 9.45 7.56 1.82
CA GLN A 244 10.66 6.78 1.57
C GLN A 244 10.39 5.55 0.70
N ARG A 245 9.33 4.79 0.98
CA ARG A 245 9.00 3.58 0.18
C ARG A 245 8.67 3.92 -1.27
N TRP A 246 8.08 5.07 -1.55
CA TRP A 246 7.87 5.52 -2.93
C TRP A 246 9.17 5.94 -3.62
N GLU A 247 10.13 6.54 -2.90
CA GLU A 247 11.47 6.78 -3.46
C GLU A 247 12.16 5.45 -3.81
N HIS A 248 12.06 4.46 -2.92
CA HIS A 248 12.62 3.12 -3.17
C HIS A 248 11.97 2.45 -4.38
N VAL A 249 10.66 2.64 -4.62
CA VAL A 249 9.99 2.14 -5.83
C VAL A 249 10.67 2.67 -7.11
N TYR A 250 11.17 3.91 -7.11
CA TYR A 250 11.85 4.51 -8.26
C TYR A 250 13.24 3.92 -8.50
N ASP A 251 13.93 3.51 -7.44
CA ASP A 251 15.25 2.89 -7.51
C ASP A 251 15.16 1.39 -7.85
N ILE A 252 14.31 0.67 -7.12
CA ILE A 252 14.07 -0.76 -7.30
C ILE A 252 13.44 -1.04 -8.66
N LYS A 253 12.57 -0.16 -9.16
CA LYS A 253 11.82 -0.33 -10.43
C LYS A 253 11.16 -1.72 -10.50
N PRO A 254 10.27 -2.06 -9.56
CA PRO A 254 9.55 -3.33 -9.59
C PRO A 254 8.60 -3.36 -10.79
N GLN A 255 8.17 -4.57 -11.17
CA GLN A 255 7.20 -4.73 -12.25
C GLN A 255 5.81 -4.27 -11.82
N PHE A 256 5.45 -4.60 -10.58
CA PHE A 256 4.20 -4.19 -9.96
C PHE A 256 4.49 -3.55 -8.60
N VAL A 257 3.62 -2.65 -8.18
CA VAL A 257 3.58 -2.16 -6.80
C VAL A 257 2.25 -2.60 -6.20
N GLN A 258 2.28 -3.05 -4.96
CA GLN A 258 1.07 -3.33 -4.20
C GLN A 258 1.04 -2.44 -2.95
N ILE A 259 0.08 -1.53 -2.91
CA ILE A 259 -0.22 -0.72 -1.73
C ILE A 259 -0.93 -1.60 -0.71
N VAL A 260 -0.34 -1.72 0.48
CA VAL A 260 -0.86 -2.50 1.61
C VAL A 260 -1.26 -1.52 2.71
N THR A 261 -2.54 -1.22 2.88
CA THR A 261 -3.74 -1.79 2.22
C THR A 261 -4.75 -0.73 1.83
N TRP A 262 -5.82 -1.13 1.14
CA TRP A 262 -6.99 -0.30 0.93
C TRP A 262 -7.88 -0.23 2.17
N ASN A 263 -8.12 -1.34 2.87
CA ASN A 263 -9.18 -1.44 3.88
C ASN A 263 -8.84 -2.31 5.12
N ASP A 264 -7.57 -2.53 5.41
CA ASP A 264 -7.21 -3.22 6.66
C ASP A 264 -7.21 -2.25 7.84
N PHE A 265 -8.40 -2.07 8.41
CA PHE A 265 -8.63 -1.16 9.54
C PHE A 265 -8.00 -1.67 10.84
N GLY A 266 -8.00 -2.99 11.06
CA GLY A 266 -7.48 -3.61 12.27
C GLY A 266 -5.95 -3.53 12.41
N GLU A 267 -5.24 -3.32 11.30
CA GLU A 267 -3.78 -3.14 11.28
C GLU A 267 -3.34 -1.70 10.93
N SER A 268 -4.30 -0.78 10.86
CA SER A 268 -4.06 0.68 10.77
C SER A 268 -3.22 1.12 9.57
N HIS A 269 -3.22 0.37 8.47
CA HIS A 269 -2.44 0.70 7.28
C HIS A 269 -3.27 0.84 6.01
N TYR A 270 -4.58 0.97 6.18
CA TYR A 270 -5.51 1.30 5.12
C TYR A 270 -5.25 2.71 4.56
N VAL A 271 -5.46 2.89 3.25
CA VAL A 271 -5.49 4.21 2.60
C VAL A 271 -6.87 4.54 2.02
N GLY A 272 -7.79 3.56 2.00
CA GLY A 272 -9.17 3.74 1.56
C GLY A 272 -10.03 4.44 2.63
N PRO A 273 -11.27 4.82 2.25
CA PRO A 273 -12.20 5.44 3.20
C PRO A 273 -12.63 4.42 4.28
N ILE A 274 -12.68 4.87 5.53
CA ILE A 274 -13.17 4.04 6.65
C ILE A 274 -14.57 3.51 6.33
N PHE A 275 -14.79 2.23 6.63
CA PHE A 275 -16.08 1.60 6.57
C PHE A 275 -16.38 0.97 7.93
N ASP A 276 -17.28 1.57 8.70
CA ASP A 276 -17.54 1.17 10.10
C ASP A 276 -17.85 -0.32 10.25
N ALA A 277 -18.70 -0.87 9.38
CA ALA A 277 -19.07 -2.29 9.43
C ALA A 277 -17.94 -3.26 9.01
N GLY A 278 -16.83 -2.74 8.47
CA GLY A 278 -15.62 -3.52 8.16
C GLY A 278 -14.54 -3.42 9.24
N ILE A 279 -14.75 -2.62 10.29
CA ILE A 279 -13.82 -2.52 11.42
C ILE A 279 -14.01 -3.78 12.29
N PRO A 280 -12.92 -4.51 12.64
CA PRO A 280 -13.01 -5.59 13.62
C PRO A 280 -13.62 -5.11 14.93
N ASP A 281 -14.74 -5.69 15.34
CA ASP A 281 -15.55 -5.22 16.48
C ASP A 281 -16.04 -6.41 17.33
N ALA A 282 -15.11 -7.26 17.76
CA ALA A 282 -15.40 -8.40 18.63
C ALA A 282 -15.40 -7.97 20.11
N PRO A 283 -16.21 -8.60 20.99
CA PRO A 283 -16.24 -8.29 22.43
C PRO A 283 -14.87 -8.39 23.11
N GLU A 284 -14.03 -9.34 22.68
CA GLU A 284 -12.70 -9.60 23.22
C GLU A 284 -11.64 -8.60 22.74
N GLY A 285 -11.99 -7.72 21.79
CA GLY A 285 -11.11 -6.70 21.26
C GLY A 285 -11.72 -5.99 20.05
N SER A 286 -12.05 -4.70 20.21
CA SER A 286 -12.55 -3.86 19.13
C SER A 286 -11.43 -2.97 18.58
N ALA A 287 -11.31 -2.88 17.26
CA ALA A 287 -10.43 -1.91 16.60
C ALA A 287 -11.01 -0.49 16.61
N LYS A 288 -12.30 -0.33 16.90
CA LYS A 288 -12.99 0.97 16.81
C LYS A 288 -12.36 2.05 17.68
N TRP A 289 -11.78 1.69 18.84
CA TRP A 289 -11.16 2.68 19.73
C TRP A 289 -9.92 3.35 19.12
N TYR A 290 -9.20 2.68 18.21
CA TYR A 290 -8.04 3.27 17.51
C TYR A 290 -8.30 3.65 16.04
N VAL A 291 -9.38 3.16 15.43
CA VAL A 291 -9.76 3.47 14.05
C VAL A 291 -10.69 4.69 13.96
N ASN A 292 -11.62 4.86 14.90
CA ASN A 292 -12.60 5.92 14.81
C ASN A 292 -11.94 7.32 14.84
N ASN A 293 -12.35 8.16 13.90
CA ASN A 293 -11.83 9.52 13.70
C ASN A 293 -10.32 9.58 13.37
N MET A 294 -9.76 8.49 12.83
CA MET A 294 -8.37 8.43 12.35
C MET A 294 -8.33 8.25 10.83
N PRO A 295 -8.77 9.24 10.03
CA PRO A 295 -8.80 9.11 8.58
C PRO A 295 -7.39 8.95 8.01
N HIS A 296 -7.25 8.13 6.97
CA HIS A 296 -5.99 7.85 6.27
C HIS A 296 -6.00 8.26 4.79
N ASP A 297 -7.10 8.84 4.32
CA ASP A 297 -7.26 9.24 2.91
C ASP A 297 -6.27 10.32 2.49
N GLY A 298 -5.72 11.10 3.42
CA GLY A 298 -4.65 12.05 3.13
C GLY A 298 -3.40 11.41 2.52
N TRP A 299 -3.08 10.15 2.86
CA TRP A 299 -1.98 9.41 2.21
C TRP A 299 -2.24 9.13 0.73
N ARG A 300 -3.51 9.16 0.28
CA ARG A 300 -3.84 9.05 -1.15
C ARG A 300 -3.68 10.35 -1.92
N ALA A 301 -3.66 11.51 -1.24
CA ALA A 301 -3.70 12.81 -1.91
C ALA A 301 -2.57 13.00 -2.94
N LEU A 302 -1.39 12.44 -2.64
CA LEU A 302 -0.18 12.53 -3.45
C LEU A 302 0.06 11.30 -4.34
N LEU A 303 -0.69 10.21 -4.17
CA LEU A 303 -0.53 8.99 -4.96
C LEU A 303 -0.57 9.23 -6.48
N PRO A 304 -1.43 10.11 -7.03
CA PRO A 304 -1.39 10.38 -8.47
C PRO A 304 -0.01 10.82 -8.97
N HIS A 305 0.71 11.64 -8.18
CA HIS A 305 2.04 12.12 -8.54
C HIS A 305 3.11 11.04 -8.33
N TYR A 306 3.07 10.31 -7.22
CA TYR A 306 3.98 9.20 -6.97
C TYR A 306 3.88 8.10 -8.03
N ILE A 307 2.66 7.67 -8.33
CA ILE A 307 2.39 6.61 -9.31
C ILE A 307 2.76 7.08 -10.72
N ALA A 308 2.45 8.32 -11.10
CA ALA A 308 2.86 8.86 -12.39
C ALA A 308 4.40 8.93 -12.52
N THR A 309 5.10 9.31 -11.45
CA THR A 309 6.57 9.32 -11.40
C THR A 309 7.13 7.90 -11.59
N TYR A 310 6.59 6.92 -10.87
CA TYR A 310 6.97 5.50 -11.02
C TYR A 310 6.77 5.00 -12.46
N LYS A 311 5.57 5.23 -13.03
CA LYS A 311 5.22 4.85 -14.40
C LYS A 311 6.01 5.59 -15.47
N ASN A 312 6.61 6.73 -15.12
CA ASN A 312 7.50 7.52 -15.98
C ASN A 312 9.00 7.23 -15.71
N GLY A 313 9.31 6.07 -15.13
CA GLY A 313 10.69 5.64 -14.91
C GLY A 313 11.45 6.39 -13.82
N GLY A 314 10.73 6.99 -12.86
CA GLY A 314 11.29 7.78 -11.76
C GLY A 314 11.40 9.28 -12.05
N VAL A 315 10.95 9.75 -13.22
CA VAL A 315 10.96 11.18 -13.56
C VAL A 315 9.65 11.84 -13.15
N GLU A 316 9.73 12.78 -12.20
CA GLU A 316 8.56 13.51 -11.70
C GLU A 316 7.86 14.27 -12.85
N PRO A 317 6.52 14.15 -13.01
CA PRO A 317 5.78 14.96 -13.96
C PRO A 317 5.70 16.43 -13.50
N ALA A 318 5.34 17.32 -14.42
CA ALA A 318 5.11 18.73 -14.06
C ALA A 318 3.96 18.86 -13.04
N VAL A 319 4.21 19.61 -11.97
CA VAL A 319 3.20 19.87 -10.94
C VAL A 319 2.23 20.96 -11.43
N THR A 320 0.98 20.59 -11.67
CA THR A 320 -0.07 21.55 -12.09
C THR A 320 -0.81 22.14 -10.90
N THR A 321 -0.99 21.35 -9.85
CA THR A 321 -1.74 21.65 -8.63
C THR A 321 -0.89 21.28 -7.44
N GLU A 322 -0.72 22.22 -6.52
CA GLU A 322 -0.02 21.96 -5.27
C GLU A 322 -0.90 21.15 -4.33
N LYS A 323 -0.27 20.34 -3.50
CA LYS A 323 -0.95 19.49 -2.53
C LYS A 323 -0.09 19.29 -1.31
N LEU A 324 -0.72 18.96 -0.21
CA LEU A 324 -0.05 18.61 1.03
C LEU A 324 -0.65 17.31 1.58
N SER A 325 0.20 16.44 2.13
CA SER A 325 -0.20 15.30 2.96
C SER A 325 0.59 15.36 4.26
N TYR A 326 -0.05 15.17 5.41
CA TYR A 326 0.59 15.23 6.72
C TYR A 326 -0.01 14.20 7.68
N TRP A 327 0.82 13.65 8.56
CA TRP A 327 0.41 12.63 9.52
C TRP A 327 1.21 12.69 10.82
N TYR A 328 0.57 12.25 11.91
CA TYR A 328 1.14 12.22 13.25
C TYR A 328 0.27 11.39 14.20
N ARG A 329 0.83 11.01 15.35
CA ARG A 329 0.07 10.45 16.47
C ARG A 329 -0.52 11.56 17.32
N LEU A 330 -1.70 11.32 17.90
CA LEU A 330 -2.37 12.30 18.77
C LEU A 330 -1.77 12.39 20.17
N TYR A 331 -0.91 11.44 20.54
CA TYR A 331 -0.26 11.37 21.85
C TYR A 331 1.23 11.00 21.70
N PRO A 332 2.09 11.39 22.66
CA PRO A 332 3.47 10.96 22.71
C PRO A 332 3.60 9.44 22.74
N ALA A 333 4.63 8.89 22.10
CA ALA A 333 4.81 7.44 22.00
C ALA A 333 4.98 6.76 23.37
N ALA A 334 5.53 7.48 24.35
CA ALA A 334 5.73 6.98 25.71
C ALA A 334 4.47 6.96 26.57
N ALA A 335 3.37 7.60 26.14
CA ALA A 335 2.15 7.63 26.92
C ALA A 335 1.48 6.24 26.94
N ASN A 336 0.97 5.81 28.09
CA ASN A 336 0.16 4.60 28.36
C ASN A 336 0.20 3.44 27.31
N PRO A 337 1.33 2.72 27.13
CA PRO A 337 1.55 1.78 26.02
C PRO A 337 0.74 0.47 26.04
N ASN A 338 0.04 0.13 27.13
CA ASN A 338 -0.82 -1.07 27.26
C ASN A 338 -0.20 -2.42 26.79
N GLY A 339 1.12 -2.56 26.87
CA GLY A 339 1.84 -3.77 26.43
C GLY A 339 2.04 -3.89 24.92
N VAL A 340 1.76 -2.84 24.14
CA VAL A 340 2.15 -2.77 22.72
C VAL A 340 3.66 -2.78 22.60
N VAL A 341 4.17 -3.61 21.69
CA VAL A 341 5.59 -3.69 21.34
C VAL A 341 5.81 -3.28 19.89
N CYS A 342 6.98 -2.74 19.61
CA CYS A 342 7.44 -2.55 18.23
C CYS A 342 8.07 -3.85 17.72
N ASN A 343 7.76 -4.18 16.46
CA ASN A 343 8.10 -5.38 15.70
C ASN A 343 7.24 -6.63 15.95
N ALA A 344 7.35 -7.60 15.02
CA ALA A 344 6.77 -8.93 15.17
C ALA A 344 7.52 -9.80 16.20
N PRO A 345 6.88 -10.86 16.73
CA PRO A 345 7.46 -11.74 17.75
C PRO A 345 8.78 -12.43 17.39
N TRP A 346 9.07 -12.62 16.10
CA TRP A 346 10.32 -13.21 15.61
C TRP A 346 11.46 -12.20 15.40
N GLN A 347 11.21 -10.92 15.67
CA GLN A 347 12.19 -9.84 15.63
C GLN A 347 12.53 -9.41 17.07
N THR A 348 13.67 -8.73 17.24
CA THR A 348 13.94 -8.03 18.51
C THR A 348 12.85 -6.99 18.77
N THR A 349 12.16 -7.11 19.89
CA THR A 349 11.06 -6.19 20.24
C THR A 349 11.57 -4.96 20.98
N PHE A 350 10.97 -3.81 20.71
CA PHE A 350 11.28 -2.54 21.38
C PHE A 350 10.03 -1.94 22.02
N SER A 351 10.22 -1.04 22.98
CA SER A 351 9.09 -0.21 23.46
C SER A 351 8.62 0.75 22.35
N PRO A 352 7.34 1.14 22.31
CA PRO A 352 6.85 2.15 21.37
C PRO A 352 7.63 3.47 21.45
N ALA A 353 8.00 3.90 22.67
CA ALA A 353 8.78 5.12 22.90
C ALA A 353 10.20 5.08 22.30
N THR A 354 10.81 3.90 22.25
CA THR A 354 12.11 3.71 21.60
C THR A 354 11.98 3.69 20.08
N CYS A 355 10.90 3.09 19.58
CA CYS A 355 10.71 2.79 18.16
C CYS A 355 10.15 3.98 17.36
N LEU A 356 9.25 4.77 17.96
CA LEU A 356 8.51 5.82 17.26
C LEU A 356 9.03 7.22 17.58
N GLN A 357 9.04 8.11 16.58
CA GLN A 357 9.41 9.51 16.80
C GLN A 357 8.18 10.39 17.00
N ASP A 358 8.19 11.24 18.04
CA ASP A 358 7.13 12.21 18.29
C ASP A 358 7.28 13.45 17.40
N LYS A 359 6.84 13.29 16.14
CA LYS A 359 6.93 14.28 15.08
C LYS A 359 5.63 14.40 14.29
N ILE A 360 5.48 15.53 13.64
CA ILE A 360 4.57 15.73 12.51
C ILE A 360 5.36 15.49 11.24
N PHE A 361 4.92 14.52 10.45
CA PHE A 361 5.51 14.17 9.16
C PHE A 361 4.65 14.74 8.05
N PHE A 362 5.26 15.23 6.98
CA PHE A 362 4.51 15.82 5.88
C PHE A 362 5.29 15.83 4.57
N THR A 363 4.56 15.66 3.48
CA THR A 363 5.07 15.85 2.13
C THR A 363 4.26 16.94 1.44
N ALA A 364 4.96 17.93 0.87
CA ALA A 364 4.39 18.99 0.06
C ALA A 364 4.75 18.79 -1.41
N LEU A 365 3.76 18.87 -2.29
CA LEU A 365 3.93 18.87 -3.73
C LEU A 365 3.98 20.31 -4.24
N ILE A 366 5.18 20.77 -4.60
CA ILE A 366 5.48 22.18 -4.88
C ILE A 366 5.48 22.45 -6.38
N LYS A 367 4.68 23.42 -6.81
CA LYS A 367 4.59 23.85 -8.22
C LYS A 367 5.68 24.85 -8.59
N SER A 368 5.99 25.78 -7.70
CA SER A 368 6.90 26.88 -8.00
C SER A 368 7.67 27.35 -6.78
N LEU A 369 8.92 27.72 -7.01
CA LEU A 369 9.83 28.28 -6.02
C LEU A 369 9.92 29.81 -6.15
N PRO A 370 10.25 30.52 -5.06
CA PRO A 370 10.43 30.01 -3.70
C PRO A 370 9.09 29.60 -3.06
N ALA A 371 9.13 28.60 -2.19
CA ALA A 371 7.99 28.18 -1.39
C ALA A 371 8.48 27.72 -0.01
N GLN A 372 7.65 27.95 0.99
CA GLN A 372 7.91 27.57 2.38
C GLN A 372 6.81 26.64 2.87
N ILE A 373 7.15 25.66 3.69
CA ILE A 373 6.19 24.83 4.40
C ILE A 373 6.22 25.25 5.86
N SER A 374 5.07 25.67 6.38
CA SER A 374 4.93 26.13 7.77
C SER A 374 4.07 25.15 8.55
N VAL A 375 4.50 24.79 9.75
CA VAL A 375 3.78 23.89 10.66
C VAL A 375 3.66 24.55 12.03
N GLN A 376 2.44 24.53 12.56
CA GLN A 376 2.08 25.11 13.84
C GLN A 376 1.31 24.08 14.69
N ILE A 377 1.57 24.05 15.99
CA ILE A 377 0.86 23.20 16.95
C ILE A 377 0.26 24.11 18.01
N GLY A 378 -1.07 24.11 18.13
CA GLY A 378 -1.80 25.00 19.02
C GLY A 378 -1.51 26.47 18.73
N SER A 379 -1.26 27.26 19.78
CA SER A 379 -0.92 28.68 19.69
C SER A 379 0.60 28.96 19.67
N ASN A 380 1.43 27.92 19.53
CA ASN A 380 2.89 28.08 19.51
C ASN A 380 3.36 28.78 18.23
N SER A 381 4.58 29.32 18.23
CA SER A 381 5.18 29.90 17.02
C SER A 381 5.34 28.82 15.93
N PRO A 382 5.02 29.12 14.66
CA PRO A 382 5.17 28.17 13.58
C PRO A 382 6.65 27.89 13.27
N THR A 383 6.98 26.65 12.98
CA THR A 383 8.25 26.30 12.31
C THR A 383 8.07 26.47 10.81
N THR A 384 9.06 27.00 10.12
CA THR A 384 9.02 27.18 8.67
C THR A 384 10.24 26.53 8.01
N LEU A 385 10.01 25.70 7.01
CA LEU A 385 11.01 24.99 6.23
C LEU A 385 10.97 25.47 4.78
N GLN A 386 12.13 25.59 4.13
CA GLN A 386 12.21 25.98 2.73
C GLN A 386 12.02 24.76 1.83
N ALA A 387 11.14 24.86 0.83
CA ALA A 387 11.11 23.90 -0.25
C ALA A 387 12.42 23.99 -1.05
N THR A 388 13.02 22.85 -1.36
CA THR A 388 14.31 22.77 -2.04
C THR A 388 14.19 22.53 -3.54
N LYS A 389 13.04 21.99 -3.99
CA LYS A 389 12.76 21.72 -5.39
C LYS A 389 11.28 21.92 -5.75
N GLN A 390 11.00 22.06 -7.04
CA GLN A 390 9.67 21.77 -7.57
C GLN A 390 9.44 20.25 -7.49
N GLY A 391 8.20 19.81 -7.31
CA GLY A 391 7.87 18.41 -7.05
C GLY A 391 7.74 18.09 -5.55
N LEU A 392 7.96 16.83 -5.21
CA LEU A 392 7.76 16.31 -3.85
C LEU A 392 8.86 16.79 -2.88
N ASN A 393 8.47 17.41 -1.77
CA ASN A 393 9.38 17.78 -0.68
C ASN A 393 8.85 17.16 0.62
N ASN A 394 9.61 16.23 1.22
CA ASN A 394 9.24 15.59 2.49
C ASN A 394 10.04 16.14 3.67
N PHE A 395 9.35 16.38 4.78
CA PHE A 395 9.95 16.89 5.99
C PHE A 395 9.25 16.32 7.23
N SER A 396 9.87 16.55 8.39
CA SER A 396 9.22 16.34 9.67
C SER A 396 9.59 17.42 10.68
N GLN A 397 8.70 17.67 11.64
CA GLN A 397 8.91 18.59 12.75
C GLN A 397 8.71 17.86 14.08
N ASN A 398 9.63 18.04 15.02
CA ASN A 398 9.45 17.57 16.40
C ASN A 398 8.27 18.25 17.08
N VAL A 399 7.45 17.46 17.77
CA VAL A 399 6.36 17.97 18.60
C VAL A 399 6.90 18.73 19.81
N ASN A 400 8.03 18.28 20.39
CA ASN A 400 8.70 18.93 21.52
C ASN A 400 7.75 19.24 22.71
N GLY A 401 6.81 18.33 22.99
CA GLY A 401 5.83 18.49 24.06
C GLY A 401 4.73 19.53 23.80
N GLN A 402 4.68 20.15 22.62
CA GLN A 402 3.59 21.06 22.25
C GLN A 402 2.28 20.28 22.10
N THR A 403 1.18 20.92 22.51
CA THR A 403 -0.19 20.41 22.37
C THR A 403 -1.05 21.42 21.63
N GLY A 404 -2.20 20.97 21.12
CA GLY A 404 -3.14 21.79 20.36
C GLY A 404 -3.31 21.31 18.92
N ALA A 405 -4.26 21.94 18.22
CA ALA A 405 -4.55 21.66 16.81
C ALA A 405 -3.31 21.86 15.92
N VAL A 406 -3.11 20.97 14.95
CA VAL A 406 -2.01 21.09 14.00
C VAL A 406 -2.47 21.87 12.78
N MET A 407 -1.67 22.81 12.32
CA MET A 407 -1.89 23.54 11.08
C MET A 407 -0.65 23.43 10.22
N VAL A 408 -0.81 23.03 8.96
CA VAL A 408 0.29 22.91 8.00
C VAL A 408 -0.04 23.71 6.75
N LYS A 409 0.90 24.52 6.27
CA LYS A 409 0.69 25.46 5.16
C LYS A 409 1.79 25.39 4.13
N ILE A 410 1.44 25.59 2.87
CA ILE A 410 2.38 26.05 1.85
C ILE A 410 2.25 27.57 1.77
N ILE A 411 3.35 28.29 1.94
CA ILE A 411 3.44 29.75 1.92
C ILE A 411 4.30 30.18 0.74
N ARG A 412 3.82 31.14 -0.04
CA ARG A 412 4.56 31.75 -1.15
C ARG A 412 4.39 33.25 -1.11
N ASN A 413 5.49 34.00 -1.18
CA ASN A 413 5.51 35.46 -1.14
C ASN A 413 4.73 36.04 0.07
N GLY A 414 4.83 35.38 1.23
CA GLY A 414 4.12 35.76 2.46
C GLY A 414 2.63 35.37 2.51
N ALA A 415 2.05 34.86 1.42
CA ALA A 415 0.66 34.43 1.37
C ALA A 415 0.51 32.92 1.57
N THR A 416 -0.57 32.51 2.24
CA THR A 416 -0.95 31.10 2.34
C THR A 416 -1.53 30.64 1.00
N VAL A 417 -0.93 29.60 0.41
CA VAL A 417 -1.38 29.00 -0.85
C VAL A 417 -2.28 27.80 -0.58
N ILE A 418 -1.87 26.95 0.35
CA ILE A 418 -2.59 25.77 0.82
C ILE A 418 -2.54 25.75 2.34
N GLN A 419 -3.61 25.29 2.97
CA GLN A 419 -3.70 25.12 4.41
C GLN A 419 -4.45 23.82 4.75
N GLY A 420 -3.79 22.95 5.49
CA GLY A 420 -4.41 21.80 6.16
C GLY A 420 -4.61 22.08 7.64
N LEU A 421 -5.75 21.63 8.17
CA LEU A 421 -6.06 21.61 9.60
C LEU A 421 -6.13 20.16 10.08
N GLY A 422 -5.39 19.87 11.14
CA GLY A 422 -5.33 18.56 11.75
C GLY A 422 -5.93 18.54 13.16
N ARG A 423 -6.18 17.33 13.66
CA ARG A 423 -6.61 17.11 15.04
C ARG A 423 -5.57 17.58 16.06
N GLU A 424 -6.06 17.87 17.25
CA GLU A 424 -5.21 18.26 18.37
C GLU A 424 -4.26 17.14 18.84
N ILE A 425 -3.00 17.51 19.04
CA ILE A 425 -2.04 16.71 19.80
C ILE A 425 -2.27 16.98 21.29
N MET A 426 -2.41 15.91 22.08
CA MET A 426 -2.62 15.95 23.52
C MET A 426 -1.43 15.34 24.26
N SER A 427 -1.22 15.74 25.51
CA SER A 427 -0.09 15.24 26.30
C SER A 427 -0.23 13.79 26.76
N ASN A 428 -1.46 13.28 26.92
CA ASN A 428 -1.73 11.91 27.38
C ASN A 428 -3.17 11.47 27.03
N PRO A 429 -3.44 10.18 26.73
CA PRO A 429 -4.78 9.61 26.47
C PRO A 429 -5.67 9.45 27.72
N GLY A 430 -5.31 10.04 28.86
CA GLY A 430 -6.03 9.86 30.13
C GLY A 430 -5.85 8.45 30.69
N SER A 431 -6.96 7.81 31.07
CA SER A 431 -7.01 6.41 31.49
C SER A 431 -7.06 5.42 30.32
N SER A 432 -7.20 5.89 29.08
CA SER A 432 -7.27 5.02 27.90
C SER A 432 -5.87 4.58 27.46
N PRO A 433 -5.73 3.38 26.86
CA PRO A 433 -4.52 2.98 26.15
C PRO A 433 -4.11 4.01 25.10
N ASN A 434 -2.81 4.10 24.82
CA ASN A 434 -2.32 4.96 23.77
C ASN A 434 -2.69 4.43 22.39
N ASN A 435 -3.33 5.29 21.60
CA ASN A 435 -3.62 5.02 20.21
C ASN A 435 -2.39 5.35 19.36
N TYR A 436 -1.69 4.31 18.91
CA TYR A 436 -0.53 4.43 18.02
C TYR A 436 -0.90 4.53 16.53
N ASN A 437 -2.19 4.54 16.20
CA ASN A 437 -2.65 4.86 14.85
C ASN A 437 -2.34 6.34 14.52
N ALA A 438 -2.15 6.64 13.24
CA ALA A 438 -1.87 7.99 12.78
C ALA A 438 -3.17 8.73 12.41
N PHE A 439 -3.24 10.01 12.78
CA PHE A 439 -4.16 10.92 12.10
C PHE A 439 -3.49 11.36 10.81
N VAL A 440 -4.21 11.34 9.69
CA VAL A 440 -3.69 11.75 8.39
C VAL A 440 -4.61 12.81 7.80
N GLY A 441 -4.03 13.93 7.39
CA GLY A 441 -4.72 15.00 6.68
C GLY A 441 -4.08 15.32 5.35
N SER A 442 -4.82 16.03 4.51
CA SER A 442 -4.32 16.57 3.25
C SER A 442 -5.01 17.89 2.90
N ALA A 443 -4.41 18.68 2.00
CA ALA A 443 -4.93 19.95 1.54
C ALA A 443 -4.49 20.29 0.11
#